data_AF-A0A7C8V7E9-F1
#
_entry.id   AF-A0A7C8V7E9-F1
#
_cell.length_a   1.000
_cell.length_b   1.000
_cell.length_c   1.000
_cell.angle_alpha   90.00
_cell.angle_beta   90.00
_cell.angle_gamma   90.00
#
_symmetry.space_group_name_H-M   'P 1'
#
loop_
_entity.id
_entity.type
_entity.pdbx_description
1 polymer ?
#
loop_
_entity_poly.entity_id
_entity_poly.type
_entity_poly.pdbx_seq_one_letter_code
_entity_poly.pdbx_strand_id
1 'polypeptide(L)'
;MSAERKCQFIGQFLEYYKDFEILICTVHQGTIIPSNVTKYINNQHQSISLDLRKKLIKQCKGLRLTSPTEIKAAKSPIKAFDYLEELRKIFVYAVDDCRISYLKEGQITKHINQTHDIRGTRWQPIRDRWKQTIS
;
A
#
# COMPACT_ATOMS: atom_id res chain seq x y z
N MET A 1 14.26 10.93 -10.30
CA MET A 1 14.58 9.69 -11.04
C MET A 1 13.40 8.74 -10.85
N SER A 2 12.57 8.58 -11.87
CA SER A 2 11.35 7.75 -11.78
C SER A 2 11.72 6.28 -11.62
N ALA A 3 11.14 5.62 -10.61
CA ALA A 3 11.27 4.19 -10.40
C ALA A 3 10.77 3.46 -11.66
N GLU A 4 11.67 2.81 -12.38
CA GLU A 4 11.31 1.94 -13.50
C GLU A 4 10.33 0.90 -12.97
N ARG A 5 9.13 0.85 -13.55
CA ARG A 5 8.11 -0.11 -13.20
C ARG A 5 8.65 -1.52 -13.49
N LYS A 6 9.01 -2.27 -12.45
CA LYS A 6 9.49 -3.65 -12.54
C LYS A 6 8.36 -4.68 -12.79
N CYS A 7 7.20 -4.20 -13.22
CA CYS A 7 6.07 -5.03 -13.57
C CYS A 7 6.00 -5.25 -15.10
N GLN A 8 5.59 -6.43 -15.51
CA GLN A 8 5.38 -6.81 -16.90
C GLN A 8 3.90 -7.13 -17.12
N PHE A 9 3.25 -6.40 -18.03
CA PHE A 9 1.89 -6.73 -18.44
C PHE A 9 1.86 -7.96 -19.36
N ILE A 10 0.92 -8.87 -19.08
CA ILE A 10 0.63 -10.06 -19.87
C ILE A 10 -0.79 -9.92 -20.41
N GLY A 11 -0.89 -9.53 -21.68
CA GLY A 11 -2.16 -9.14 -22.27
C GLY A 11 -2.73 -7.88 -21.61
N GLN A 12 -4.07 -7.82 -21.48
CA GLN A 12 -4.78 -6.67 -20.92
C GLN A 12 -5.23 -6.88 -19.46
N PHE A 13 -5.04 -8.07 -18.90
CA PHE A 13 -5.70 -8.47 -17.64
C PHE A 13 -4.73 -8.88 -16.54
N LEU A 14 -3.47 -9.18 -16.89
CA LEU A 14 -2.51 -9.78 -15.97
C LEU A 14 -1.28 -8.89 -15.87
N GLU A 15 -0.81 -8.72 -14.65
CA GLU A 15 0.40 -7.97 -14.32
C GLU A 15 1.34 -8.86 -13.51
N TYR A 16 2.54 -9.06 -14.01
CA TYR A 16 3.58 -9.85 -13.38
C TYR A 16 4.59 -8.94 -12.69
N TYR A 17 4.75 -9.09 -11.37
CA TYR A 17 5.69 -8.33 -10.57
C TYR A 17 6.96 -9.15 -10.38
N LYS A 18 8.01 -8.83 -11.14
CA LYS A 18 9.26 -9.61 -11.18
C LYS A 18 9.96 -9.70 -9.83
N ASP A 19 9.97 -8.62 -9.06
CA ASP A 19 10.64 -8.56 -7.75
C ASP A 19 10.09 -9.58 -6.74
N PHE A 20 8.82 -9.94 -6.87
CA PHE A 20 8.11 -10.84 -5.97
C PHE A 20 7.74 -12.17 -6.64
N GLU A 21 8.00 -12.30 -7.95
CA GLU A 21 7.57 -13.44 -8.75
C GLU A 21 6.07 -13.71 -8.60
N ILE A 22 5.23 -12.67 -8.54
CA ILE A 22 3.77 -12.80 -8.38
C ILE A 22 3.04 -12.36 -9.65
N LEU A 23 1.92 -13.03 -9.92
CA LEU A 23 1.01 -12.70 -11.01
C LEU A 23 -0.30 -12.18 -10.42
N ILE A 24 -0.70 -10.97 -10.82
CA ILE A 24 -1.93 -10.31 -10.36
C ILE A 24 -2.89 -10.20 -11.54
N CYS A 25 -4.15 -10.53 -11.31
CA CYS A 25 -5.22 -10.14 -12.24
C CYS A 25 -5.70 -8.73 -11.92
N THR A 26 -5.61 -7.81 -12.87
CA THR A 26 -6.04 -6.42 -12.72
C THR A 26 -7.55 -6.26 -12.71
N VAL A 27 -8.30 -7.22 -13.30
CA VAL A 27 -9.77 -7.20 -13.34
C VAL A 27 -10.38 -7.64 -12.00
N HIS A 28 -9.91 -8.76 -11.46
CA HIS A 28 -10.45 -9.31 -10.20
C HIS A 28 -9.63 -8.92 -8.97
N GLN A 29 -8.60 -8.08 -9.16
CA GLN A 29 -7.75 -7.53 -8.10
C GLN A 29 -7.19 -8.59 -7.14
N GLY A 30 -6.73 -9.73 -7.69
CA GLY A 30 -6.29 -10.88 -6.91
C GLY A 30 -5.03 -11.54 -7.46
N THR A 31 -4.23 -12.11 -6.55
CA THR A 31 -3.01 -12.84 -6.90
C THR A 31 -3.34 -14.25 -7.38
N ILE A 32 -2.72 -14.68 -8.47
CA ILE A 32 -2.92 -15.99 -9.06
C ILE A 32 -1.80 -16.92 -8.59
N ILE A 33 -2.19 -18.01 -7.91
CA ILE A 33 -1.28 -19.04 -7.42
C ILE A 33 -0.74 -19.87 -8.61
N PRO A 34 0.55 -20.25 -8.62
CA PRO A 34 1.17 -21.00 -9.72
C PRO A 34 0.37 -22.22 -10.20
N SER A 35 -0.13 -23.02 -9.27
CA SER A 35 -0.90 -24.24 -9.56
C SER A 35 -2.29 -23.97 -10.15
N ASN A 36 -2.81 -22.75 -9.98
CA ASN A 36 -4.19 -22.40 -10.33
C ASN A 36 -4.30 -21.52 -11.59
N VAL A 37 -3.20 -21.14 -12.23
CA VAL A 37 -3.20 -20.21 -13.38
C VAL A 37 -4.18 -20.64 -14.48
N THR A 38 -4.11 -21.89 -14.92
CA THR A 38 -4.97 -22.43 -15.99
C THR A 38 -6.44 -22.38 -15.61
N LYS A 39 -6.77 -22.87 -14.41
CA LYS A 39 -8.15 -22.93 -13.91
C LYS A 39 -8.71 -21.52 -13.70
N TYR A 40 -7.90 -20.61 -13.16
CA TYR A 40 -8.26 -19.21 -12.98
C TYR A 40 -8.63 -18.55 -14.31
N ILE A 41 -7.75 -18.62 -15.32
CA ILE A 41 -7.98 -18.00 -16.63
C ILE A 41 -9.23 -18.59 -17.30
N ASN A 42 -9.42 -19.90 -17.25
CA ASN A 42 -10.57 -20.54 -17.88
C ASN A 42 -11.90 -20.21 -17.19
N ASN A 43 -11.91 -20.10 -15.86
CA ASN A 43 -13.14 -19.93 -15.08
C ASN A 43 -13.53 -18.46 -14.89
N GLN A 44 -12.56 -17.57 -14.67
CA GLN A 44 -12.81 -16.16 -14.35
C GLN A 44 -12.83 -15.27 -15.59
N HIS A 45 -12.21 -15.70 -16.70
CA HIS A 45 -12.20 -14.96 -17.95
C HIS A 45 -12.98 -15.71 -19.05
N GLN A 46 -14.21 -16.11 -18.77
CA GLN A 46 -15.07 -16.80 -19.76
C GLN A 46 -15.53 -15.89 -20.90
N SER A 47 -15.60 -14.57 -20.64
CA SER A 47 -16.01 -13.55 -21.60
C SER A 47 -15.02 -13.32 -22.74
N ILE A 48 -13.77 -13.81 -22.63
CA ILE A 48 -12.77 -13.72 -23.69
C ILE A 48 -12.68 -15.01 -24.51
N SER A 49 -12.20 -14.87 -25.74
CA SER A 49 -12.06 -15.99 -26.67
C SER A 49 -11.15 -17.10 -26.12
N LEU A 50 -11.44 -18.33 -26.52
CA LEU A 50 -10.63 -19.50 -26.17
C LEU A 50 -9.17 -19.34 -26.60
N ASP A 51 -8.92 -18.73 -27.76
CA ASP A 51 -7.56 -18.48 -28.25
C ASP A 51 -6.80 -17.47 -27.39
N LEU A 52 -7.47 -16.42 -26.92
CA LEU A 52 -6.85 -15.46 -26.01
C LEU A 52 -6.53 -16.12 -24.66
N ARG A 53 -7.44 -16.95 -24.12
CA ARG A 53 -7.18 -17.74 -22.91
C ARG A 53 -5.97 -18.66 -23.06
N LYS A 54 -5.89 -19.40 -24.16
CA LYS A 54 -4.74 -20.28 -24.47
C LYS A 54 -3.43 -19.49 -24.56
N LYS A 55 -3.45 -18.31 -25.19
CA LYS A 55 -2.28 -17.42 -25.31
C LYS A 55 -1.82 -16.91 -23.94
N LEU A 56 -2.75 -16.46 -23.09
CA LEU A 56 -2.45 -16.01 -21.73
C LEU A 56 -1.84 -17.14 -20.89
N ILE A 57 -2.43 -18.34 -20.93
CA ILE A 57 -1.91 -19.51 -20.21
C ILE A 57 -0.49 -19.84 -20.69
N LYS A 58 -0.24 -19.83 -22.00
CA LYS A 58 1.10 -20.09 -22.57
C LYS A 58 2.13 -19.06 -22.09
N GLN A 59 1.77 -17.78 -22.06
CA GLN A 59 2.65 -16.72 -21.55
C GLN A 59 2.94 -16.90 -20.05
N CYS A 60 1.93 -17.26 -19.26
CA CYS A 60 2.09 -17.46 -17.81
C CYS A 60 2.93 -18.70 -17.46
N LYS A 61 2.88 -19.77 -18.27
CA LYS A 61 3.69 -20.99 -18.06
C LYS A 61 5.21 -20.74 -18.12
N GLY A 62 5.64 -19.68 -18.80
CA GLY A 62 7.05 -19.29 -18.87
C GLY A 62 7.52 -18.45 -17.67
N LEU A 63 6.64 -18.09 -16.75
CA LEU A 63 6.98 -17.29 -15.59
C LEU A 63 7.35 -18.17 -14.40
N ARG A 64 8.35 -17.71 -13.66
CA ARG A 64 8.59 -18.19 -12.30
C ARG A 64 7.59 -17.51 -11.37
N LEU A 65 6.76 -18.31 -10.72
CA LEU A 65 5.74 -17.83 -9.78
C LEU A 65 6.04 -18.36 -8.38
N THR A 66 6.04 -17.46 -7.40
CA THR A 66 6.17 -17.80 -5.97
C THR A 66 4.77 -17.91 -5.36
N SER A 67 4.53 -18.92 -4.52
CA SER A 67 3.25 -19.04 -3.81
C SER A 67 3.08 -17.88 -2.82
N PRO A 68 1.87 -17.32 -2.60
CA PRO A 68 1.64 -16.28 -1.60
C PRO A 68 2.16 -16.65 -0.20
N THR A 69 2.13 -17.94 0.16
CA THR A 69 2.63 -18.47 1.44
C THR A 69 4.16 -18.48 1.54
N GLU A 70 4.86 -18.39 0.40
CA GLU A 70 6.31 -18.41 0.28
C GLU A 70 6.90 -17.01 0.11
N ILE A 71 6.06 -15.98 -0.01
CA ILE A 71 6.46 -14.58 0.01
C ILE A 71 6.89 -14.24 1.44
N LYS A 72 8.12 -14.65 1.80
CA LYS A 72 8.83 -14.05 2.92
C LYS A 72 9.04 -12.58 2.57
N ALA A 73 8.85 -11.70 3.55
CA ALA A 73 8.89 -10.24 3.46
C ALA A 73 9.85 -9.71 2.38
N ALA A 74 9.44 -8.64 1.70
CA ALA A 74 10.17 -8.03 0.59
C ALA A 74 11.69 -8.12 0.81
N LYS A 75 12.41 -8.79 -0.11
CA LYS A 75 13.87 -8.90 -0.05
C LYS A 75 14.56 -7.53 -0.06
N SER A 76 13.85 -6.52 -0.56
CA SER A 76 14.26 -5.13 -0.53
C SER A 76 13.64 -4.44 0.68
N PRO A 77 14.38 -3.56 1.39
CA PRO A 77 13.80 -2.72 2.41
C PRO A 77 12.63 -1.94 1.81
N ILE A 78 11.44 -2.13 2.38
CA ILE A 78 10.27 -1.33 2.05
C ILE A 78 10.63 0.08 2.52
N LYS A 79 10.88 1.00 1.58
CA LYS A 79 10.91 2.42 1.93
C LYS A 79 9.55 2.73 2.53
N ALA A 80 9.53 3.18 3.78
CA ALA A 80 8.34 3.79 4.34
C ALA A 80 7.85 4.84 3.33
N PHE A 81 6.56 4.86 3.03
CA PHE A 81 6.00 5.90 2.19
C PHE A 81 6.49 7.25 2.74
N ASP A 82 7.07 8.12 1.91
CA ASP A 82 7.61 9.40 2.38
C ASP A 82 6.53 10.22 3.14
N TYR A 83 5.25 10.00 2.83
CA TYR A 83 4.09 10.51 3.55
C TYR A 83 4.00 10.09 5.04
N LEU A 84 4.58 8.96 5.44
CA LEU A 84 4.69 8.57 6.85
C LEU A 84 5.74 9.40 7.59
N GLU A 85 6.75 9.95 6.91
CA GLU A 85 7.64 10.94 7.54
C GLU A 85 6.92 12.25 7.82
N GLU A 86 5.98 12.64 6.96
CA GLU A 86 5.14 13.82 7.20
C GLU A 86 4.24 13.63 8.44
N LEU A 87 3.72 12.42 8.65
CA LEU A 87 2.97 12.07 9.87
C LEU A 87 3.82 12.15 11.15
N ARG A 88 5.16 12.04 11.08
CA ARG A 88 6.02 12.29 12.26
C ARG A 88 6.10 13.77 12.66
N LYS A 89 5.63 14.67 11.80
CA LYS A 89 5.68 16.13 12.00
C LYS A 89 4.31 16.75 12.31
N ILE A 90 3.27 15.94 12.52
CA ILE A 90 1.95 16.46 12.90
C ILE A 90 1.94 16.88 14.37
N PHE A 91 1.24 17.98 14.63
CA PHE A 91 0.85 18.44 15.95
C PHE A 91 -0.57 17.96 16.22
N VAL A 92 -0.82 17.41 17.40
CA VAL A 92 -2.13 16.85 17.78
C VAL A 92 -2.61 17.49 19.07
N TYR A 93 -3.90 17.82 19.10
CA TYR A 93 -4.63 18.20 20.29
C TYR A 93 -5.70 17.13 20.50
N ALA A 94 -5.67 16.51 21.67
CA ALA A 94 -6.56 15.44 22.05
C ALA A 94 -6.88 15.61 23.54
N VAL A 95 -7.74 16.57 23.84
CA VAL A 95 -8.24 16.87 25.18
C VAL A 95 -9.77 16.95 25.08
N ASP A 96 -10.45 16.34 26.04
CA ASP A 96 -11.91 16.19 26.06
C ASP A 96 -12.44 15.56 24.75
N ASP A 97 -13.49 16.16 24.17
CA ASP A 97 -14.12 15.74 22.92
C ASP A 97 -13.42 16.28 21.67
N CYS A 98 -12.38 17.10 21.82
CA CYS A 98 -11.65 17.65 20.68
C CYS A 98 -10.40 16.83 20.36
N ARG A 99 -10.44 16.15 19.21
CA ARG A 99 -9.33 15.40 18.63
C ARG A 99 -9.02 15.94 17.24
N ILE A 100 -8.01 16.80 17.14
CA ILE A 100 -7.61 17.42 15.88
C ILE A 100 -6.11 17.35 15.66
N SER A 101 -5.69 17.31 14.40
CA SER A 101 -4.29 17.23 13.98
C SER A 101 -3.98 18.22 12.88
N TYR A 102 -2.84 18.91 12.97
CA TYR A 102 -2.34 19.82 11.95
C TYR A 102 -0.87 19.56 11.62
N LEU A 103 -0.47 19.84 10.37
CA LEU A 103 0.93 19.74 9.95
C LEU A 103 1.80 20.93 10.41
N LYS A 104 1.17 22.06 10.77
CA LYS A 104 1.85 23.30 11.17
C LYS A 104 1.44 23.70 12.58
N GLU A 105 2.42 24.06 13.41
CA GLU A 105 2.21 24.50 14.79
C GLU A 105 1.24 25.69 14.88
N GLY A 106 1.42 26.71 14.03
CA GLY A 106 0.55 27.90 14.05
C GLY A 106 -0.93 27.59 13.79
N GLN A 107 -1.25 26.52 13.04
CA GLN A 107 -2.64 26.14 12.77
C GLN A 107 -3.29 25.50 14.00
N ILE A 108 -2.55 24.64 14.71
CA ILE A 108 -3.08 24.03 15.94
C ILE A 108 -3.20 25.06 17.06
N THR A 109 -2.23 25.97 17.19
CA THR A 109 -2.32 27.08 18.16
C THR A 109 -3.51 27.97 17.87
N LYS A 110 -3.78 28.29 16.59
CA LYS A 110 -4.96 29.06 16.20
C LYS A 110 -6.25 28.34 16.57
N HIS A 111 -6.38 27.06 16.23
CA HIS A 111 -7.56 26.26 16.57
C HIS A 111 -7.82 26.29 18.08
N ILE A 112 -6.80 26.02 18.88
CA ILE A 112 -6.96 25.93 20.33
C ILE A 112 -7.31 27.29 20.94
N ASN A 113 -6.62 28.36 20.54
CA ASN A 113 -6.93 29.70 21.02
C ASN A 113 -8.35 30.14 20.66
N GLN A 114 -8.86 29.73 19.48
CA GLN A 114 -10.17 30.14 18.99
C GLN A 114 -11.32 29.24 19.49
N THR A 115 -11.07 27.94 19.64
CA THR A 115 -12.09 26.94 19.98
C THR A 115 -12.11 26.62 21.47
N HIS A 116 -10.98 26.74 22.16
CA HIS A 116 -10.84 26.37 23.58
C HIS A 116 -10.43 27.55 24.50
N ASP A 117 -10.16 28.76 23.96
CA ASP A 117 -9.70 29.98 24.67
C ASP A 117 -8.47 29.76 25.60
N ILE A 118 -7.67 28.74 25.33
CA ILE A 118 -6.41 28.50 26.05
C ILE A 118 -5.32 29.35 25.39
N ARG A 119 -4.66 30.22 26.15
CA ARG A 119 -3.59 31.12 25.63
C ARG A 119 -2.21 30.71 26.15
N GLY A 120 -1.20 30.73 25.27
CA GLY A 120 0.22 30.67 25.67
C GLY A 120 0.78 29.28 25.98
N THR A 121 0.10 28.19 25.62
CA THR A 121 0.61 26.83 25.80
C THR A 121 1.81 26.56 24.89
N ARG A 122 2.95 26.17 25.49
CA ARG A 122 4.18 25.77 24.78
C ARG A 122 4.00 24.32 24.29
N TRP A 123 3.92 24.10 22.98
CA TRP A 123 3.62 22.78 22.42
C TRP A 123 4.89 21.96 22.17
N GLN A 124 4.83 20.68 22.54
CA GLN A 124 5.86 19.72 22.15
C GLN A 124 5.35 18.88 20.98
N PRO A 125 6.13 18.74 19.88
CA PRO A 125 5.79 17.80 18.82
C PRO A 125 5.72 16.37 19.37
N ILE A 126 4.96 15.50 18.72
CA ILE A 126 4.77 14.09 19.09
C ILE A 126 6.04 13.27 18.80
N ARG A 127 7.19 13.69 19.33
CA ARG A 127 8.40 12.86 19.32
C ARG A 127 8.42 11.91 20.52
N ASP A 128 7.80 12.30 21.64
CA ASP A 128 8.00 11.57 22.91
C ASP A 128 6.79 10.76 23.42
N ARG A 129 5.59 10.89 22.83
CA ARG A 129 4.41 10.16 23.32
C ARG A 129 4.34 8.68 22.89
N TRP A 130 5.00 8.31 21.79
CA TRP A 130 5.00 6.92 21.30
C TRP A 130 5.80 5.95 22.19
N LYS A 131 6.63 6.46 23.12
CA LYS A 131 7.37 5.61 24.06
C LYS A 131 6.53 5.10 25.24
N GLN A 132 5.29 5.58 25.42
CA GLN A 132 4.46 5.22 26.59
C GLN A 132 3.22 4.39 26.26
N THR A 133 3.00 4.00 25.00
CA THR A 133 1.81 3.22 24.60
C THR A 133 2.16 1.83 24.07
N ILE A 134 3.43 1.40 24.21
CA ILE A 134 3.86 0.02 23.98
C ILE A 134 4.61 -0.44 25.23
N SER A 135 3.84 -0.75 26.27
CA SER A 135 4.26 -1.52 27.45
C SER A 135 3.03 -2.20 28.01
#